data_AF-A0A3S0Q7H3-F1
#
_entry.id   AF-A0A3S0Q7H3-F1
#
_cell.length_a   1.000
_cell.length_b   1.000
_cell.length_c   1.000
_cell.angle_alpha   90.00
_cell.angle_beta   90.00
_cell.angle_gamma   90.00
#
_symmetry.space_group_name_H-M   'P 1'
#
loop_
_entity.id
_entity.type
_entity.pdbx_description
1 polymer ?
#
loop_
_entity_poly.entity_id
_entity_poly.type
_entity_poly.pdbx_seq_one_letter_code
_entity_poly.pdbx_strand_id
1 'polypeptide(L)'
;MLSAHIYHWNSTFDLDANKEDTWLNGFYFSEDRQPLLFQKFNNKHFEYDLQLKLLYDWNNIRPFAGFLVNKNTYKMQFLVPENKVLSKLDDFKSDQINFGFSLGIQYLLLKKFLVSLEYQEYKMKNIRLKNSDFNFDIFKTNNTFAERKINLGISYIISGR
;
A
#
# COMPACT_ATOMS: atom_id res chain seq x y z
N MET A 1 -5.39 14.05 18.54
CA MET A 1 -5.74 12.63 18.79
C MET A 1 -4.70 11.76 18.12
N LEU A 2 -4.08 10.85 18.86
CA LEU A 2 -3.27 9.79 18.28
C LEU A 2 -4.20 8.62 17.93
N SER A 3 -4.05 8.06 16.74
CA SER A 3 -4.77 6.85 16.33
C SER A 3 -3.82 5.87 15.66
N ALA A 4 -4.02 4.59 15.94
CA ALA A 4 -3.32 3.50 15.28
C ALA A 4 -4.37 2.61 14.61
N HIS A 5 -4.10 2.22 13.38
CA HIS A 5 -4.99 1.39 12.58
C HIS A 5 -4.19 0.22 12.01
N ILE A 6 -4.85 -0.92 11.88
CA ILE A 6 -4.33 -2.08 11.16
C ILE A 6 -5.30 -2.34 10.03
N TYR A 7 -4.80 -2.29 8.81
CA TYR A 7 -5.57 -2.56 7.62
C TYR A 7 -5.08 -3.86 7.00
N HIS A 8 -6.03 -4.66 6.53
CA HIS A 8 -5.75 -5.74 5.60
C HIS A 8 -6.41 -5.38 4.28
N TRP A 9 -5.59 -5.01 3.30
CA TRP A 9 -6.08 -4.62 1.99
C TRP A 9 -6.13 -5.83 1.07
N ASN A 10 -7.33 -6.21 0.66
CA ASN A 10 -7.52 -7.12 -0.46
C ASN A 10 -7.71 -6.28 -1.73
N SER A 11 -6.62 -5.98 -2.42
CA SER A 11 -6.68 -5.25 -3.68
C SER A 11 -7.49 -6.01 -4.74
N THR A 12 -8.35 -5.29 -5.45
CA THR A 12 -8.95 -5.75 -6.72
C THR A 12 -8.03 -5.51 -7.91
N PHE A 13 -7.01 -4.67 -7.75
CA PHE A 13 -5.96 -4.44 -8.73
C PHE A 13 -4.89 -5.53 -8.56
N ASP A 14 -5.15 -6.68 -9.17
CA ASP A 14 -4.20 -7.78 -9.34
C ASP A 14 -3.90 -7.86 -10.84
N LEU A 15 -2.64 -7.73 -11.23
CA LEU A 15 -2.22 -7.93 -12.62
C LEU A 15 -1.75 -9.37 -12.76
N ASP A 16 -2.36 -10.14 -13.67
CA ASP A 16 -2.05 -11.56 -13.87
C ASP A 16 -1.77 -11.81 -15.35
N ALA A 17 -0.49 -11.95 -15.70
CA ALA A 17 -0.02 -12.13 -17.07
C ALA A 17 -0.55 -13.42 -17.72
N ASN A 18 -1.03 -14.38 -16.92
CA ASN A 18 -1.64 -15.63 -17.41
C ASN A 18 -3.12 -15.47 -17.76
N LYS A 19 -3.77 -14.37 -17.36
CA LYS A 19 -5.19 -14.11 -17.60
C LYS A 19 -5.43 -13.01 -18.61
N GLU A 20 -4.61 -11.96 -18.57
CA GLU A 20 -4.78 -10.77 -19.39
C GLU A 20 -3.43 -10.14 -19.75
N ASP A 21 -3.40 -9.41 -20.85
CA ASP A 21 -2.21 -8.69 -21.26
C ASP A 21 -2.06 -7.41 -20.42
N THR A 22 -0.93 -7.28 -19.72
CA THR A 22 -0.66 -6.17 -18.80
C THR A 22 0.56 -5.40 -19.28
N TRP A 23 0.62 -4.10 -18.97
CA TRP A 23 1.76 -3.26 -19.30
C TRP A 23 3.07 -3.67 -18.60
N LEU A 24 3.02 -4.60 -17.64
CA LEU A 24 4.17 -5.21 -16.98
C LEU A 24 4.62 -6.51 -17.65
N ASN A 25 3.88 -7.03 -18.63
CA ASN A 25 4.20 -8.28 -19.31
C ASN A 25 5.51 -8.19 -20.08
N GLY A 26 6.32 -9.23 -19.97
CA GLY A 26 7.56 -9.36 -20.73
C GLY A 26 8.74 -9.88 -19.91
N PHE A 27 9.90 -9.88 -20.58
CA PHE A 27 11.17 -10.28 -19.98
C PHE A 27 11.85 -9.10 -19.31
N TYR A 28 12.31 -9.35 -18.10
CA TYR A 28 13.19 -8.50 -17.31
C TYR A 28 14.53 -9.19 -17.22
N PHE A 29 15.60 -8.44 -16.94
CA PHE A 29 16.95 -8.99 -16.90
C PHE A 29 17.64 -8.61 -15.61
N SER A 30 18.33 -9.58 -15.01
CA SER A 30 19.22 -9.34 -13.89
C SER A 30 20.46 -8.54 -14.30
N GLU A 31 21.21 -8.05 -13.31
CA GLU A 31 22.54 -7.45 -13.55
C GLU A 31 23.46 -8.41 -14.32
N ASP A 32 23.37 -9.71 -14.02
CA ASP A 32 24.08 -10.79 -14.73
C ASP A 32 23.40 -11.23 -16.03
N ARG A 33 22.42 -10.47 -16.52
CA ARG A 33 21.65 -10.71 -17.75
C ARG A 33 20.85 -12.02 -17.76
N GLN A 34 20.50 -12.54 -16.59
CA GLN A 34 19.60 -13.68 -16.49
C GLN A 34 18.16 -13.22 -16.78
N PRO A 35 17.42 -13.92 -17.65
CA PRO A 35 16.05 -13.54 -17.96
C PRO A 35 15.15 -13.85 -16.77
N LEU A 36 14.20 -12.96 -16.49
CA LEU A 36 13.05 -13.19 -15.62
C LEU A 36 11.79 -12.89 -16.44
N LEU A 37 10.73 -13.67 -16.28
CA LEU A 37 9.46 -13.43 -16.97
C LEU A 37 8.41 -13.02 -15.96
N PHE A 38 7.80 -11.85 -16.14
CA PHE A 38 6.71 -11.40 -15.26
C PHE A 38 5.54 -12.37 -15.29
N GLN A 39 4.94 -12.63 -14.13
CA GLN A 39 3.79 -13.51 -14.00
C GLN A 39 2.62 -12.80 -13.34
N LYS A 40 2.87 -12.16 -12.20
CA LYS A 40 1.80 -11.58 -11.40
C LYS A 40 2.28 -10.43 -10.55
N PHE A 41 1.47 -9.39 -10.45
CA PHE A 41 1.57 -8.40 -9.38
C PHE A 41 0.33 -8.55 -8.50
N ASN A 42 0.57 -8.82 -7.22
CA ASN A 42 -0.48 -8.96 -6.23
C ASN A 42 -0.35 -7.82 -5.22
N ASN A 43 -1.37 -6.99 -5.15
CA ASN A 43 -1.42 -5.86 -4.24
C ASN A 43 -2.19 -6.19 -2.95
N LYS A 44 -2.34 -7.47 -2.61
CA LYS A 44 -2.76 -7.90 -1.28
C LYS A 44 -1.62 -7.68 -0.30
N HIS A 45 -1.86 -6.81 0.67
CA HIS A 45 -0.86 -6.48 1.67
C HIS A 45 -1.50 -6.17 3.01
N PHE A 46 -0.72 -6.40 4.05
CA PHE A 46 -0.99 -5.87 5.38
C PHE A 46 -0.38 -4.48 5.47
N GLU A 47 -1.12 -3.58 6.07
CA GLU A 47 -0.72 -2.20 6.28
C GLU A 47 -0.91 -1.82 7.74
N TYR A 48 0.15 -1.29 8.32
CA TYR A 48 0.15 -0.75 9.68
C TYR A 48 0.24 0.76 9.61
N ASP A 49 -0.81 1.44 10.07
CA ASP A 49 -0.96 2.87 9.95
C ASP A 49 -0.92 3.54 11.32
N LEU A 50 0.01 4.47 11.47
CA LEU A 50 0.10 5.36 12.60
C LEU A 50 -0.22 6.77 12.16
N GLN A 51 -1.11 7.40 12.91
CA GLN A 51 -1.66 8.69 12.52
C GLN A 51 -1.78 9.64 13.70
N LEU A 52 -1.30 10.86 13.48
CA LEU A 52 -1.50 11.98 14.40
C LEU A 52 -2.50 12.96 13.78
N LYS A 53 -3.70 13.05 14.38
CA LYS A 53 -4.78 13.94 13.92
C LYS A 53 -4.91 15.19 14.79
N LEU A 54 -4.97 16.35 14.15
CA LEU A 54 -5.50 17.59 14.69
C LEU A 54 -6.99 17.66 14.34
N LEU A 55 -7.83 17.79 15.36
CA LEU A 55 -9.28 17.85 15.23
C LEU A 55 -9.77 19.22 15.72
N TYR A 56 -10.76 19.78 15.02
CA TYR A 56 -11.49 20.94 15.48
C TYR A 56 -12.94 20.56 15.74
N ASP A 57 -13.45 20.85 16.93
CA ASP A 57 -14.79 20.47 17.33
C ASP A 57 -15.79 21.58 16.98
N TRP A 58 -16.67 21.35 16.00
CA TRP A 58 -17.70 22.29 15.59
C TRP A 58 -19.09 21.64 15.61
N ASN A 59 -19.81 21.83 16.71
CA ASN A 59 -21.12 21.19 16.96
C ASN A 59 -21.02 19.65 16.81
N ASN A 60 -21.78 19.07 15.87
CA ASN A 60 -21.75 17.65 15.56
C ASN A 60 -20.70 17.29 14.49
N ILE A 61 -19.98 18.26 13.95
CA ILE A 61 -19.00 18.07 12.89
C ILE A 61 -17.59 18.26 13.47
N ARG A 62 -16.66 17.39 13.08
CA ARG A 62 -15.25 17.48 13.46
C ARG A 62 -14.37 17.35 12.22
N PRO A 63 -14.04 18.46 11.54
CA PRO A 63 -12.98 18.41 10.54
C PRO A 63 -11.66 18.02 11.21
N PHE A 64 -10.83 17.28 10.49
CA PHE A 64 -9.50 16.92 10.93
C PHE A 64 -8.49 16.92 9.80
N ALA A 65 -7.25 17.20 10.18
CA ALA A 65 -6.08 17.03 9.36
C ALA A 65 -5.03 16.27 10.14
N GLY A 66 -4.17 15.51 9.48
CA GLY A 66 -3.19 14.69 10.18
C GLY A 66 -2.03 14.25 9.31
N PHE A 67 -0.99 13.79 9.99
CA PHE A 67 0.17 13.14 9.38
C PHE A 67 0.02 11.63 9.54
N LEU A 68 0.44 10.91 8.51
CA LEU A 68 0.35 9.46 8.40
C LEU A 68 1.74 8.87 8.23
N VAL A 69 1.97 7.73 8.86
CA VAL A 69 3.06 6.82 8.53
C VAL A 69 2.45 5.45 8.33
N ASN A 70 2.70 4.82 7.19
CA ASN A 70 2.31 3.44 6.95
C ASN A 70 3.52 2.54 6.71
N LYS A 71 3.32 1.24 6.94
CA LYS A 71 4.26 0.19 6.52
C LYS A 71 3.54 -0.81 5.63
N ASN A 72 3.99 -0.91 4.38
CA ASN A 72 3.36 -1.75 3.34
C ASN A 72 4.38 -2.70 2.73
N THR A 73 3.92 -3.90 2.36
CA THR A 73 4.72 -4.91 1.67
C THR A 73 4.10 -5.21 0.31
N TYR A 74 4.77 -4.86 -0.79
CA TYR A 74 4.32 -5.22 -2.15
C TYR A 74 5.00 -6.49 -2.61
N LYS A 75 4.30 -7.28 -3.45
CA LYS A 75 4.80 -8.54 -3.98
C LYS A 75 4.55 -8.65 -5.48
N MET A 76 5.62 -8.88 -6.24
CA MET A 76 5.57 -9.31 -7.64
C MET A 76 6.09 -10.74 -7.76
N GLN A 77 5.59 -11.49 -8.74
CA GLN A 77 6.00 -12.86 -9.03
C GLN A 77 6.56 -12.93 -10.43
N PHE A 78 7.70 -13.61 -10.55
CA PHE A 78 8.41 -13.84 -11.80
C PHE A 78 8.71 -15.33 -11.95
N LEU A 79 8.73 -15.81 -13.20
CA LEU A 79 9.43 -17.05 -13.54
C LEU A 79 10.92 -16.72 -13.67
N VAL A 80 11.74 -17.51 -12.98
CA VAL A 80 13.18 -17.32 -12.89
C VAL A 80 13.93 -18.56 -13.38
N PRO A 81 15.19 -18.43 -13.83
CA PRO A 81 15.92 -19.55 -14.39
C PRO A 81 16.34 -20.54 -13.30
N GLU A 82 16.00 -21.80 -13.50
CA GLU A 82 16.52 -22.94 -12.75
C GLU A 82 17.16 -23.87 -13.79
N ASN A 83 18.47 -24.15 -13.65
CA ASN A 83 19.24 -24.94 -14.63
C ASN A 83 19.12 -24.42 -16.09
N LYS A 84 19.12 -23.09 -16.28
CA LYS A 84 18.98 -22.40 -17.58
C LYS A 84 17.59 -22.49 -18.24
N VAL A 85 16.58 -22.96 -17.51
CA VAL A 85 15.18 -22.98 -17.97
C VAL A 85 14.34 -22.12 -17.04
N LEU A 86 13.44 -21.29 -17.59
CA LEU A 86 12.49 -20.50 -16.80
C LEU A 86 11.37 -21.40 -16.25
N SER A 87 11.60 -22.02 -15.10
CA SER A 87 10.68 -23.00 -14.51
C SER A 87 10.30 -22.73 -13.07
N LYS A 88 11.07 -21.93 -12.33
CA LYS A 88 10.82 -21.64 -10.92
C LYS A 88 10.02 -20.34 -10.77
N LEU A 89 8.91 -20.37 -10.04
CA LEU A 89 8.21 -19.16 -9.62
C LEU A 89 8.89 -18.58 -8.39
N ASP A 90 9.19 -17.29 -8.42
CA ASP A 90 9.83 -16.58 -7.30
C ASP A 90 9.19 -15.23 -7.01
N ASP A 91 9.25 -14.83 -5.75
CA ASP A 91 8.61 -13.62 -5.23
C ASP A 91 9.63 -12.50 -5.05
N PHE A 92 9.35 -11.35 -5.64
CA PHE A 92 10.09 -10.11 -5.41
C PHE A 92 9.25 -9.22 -4.52
N LYS A 93 9.78 -8.87 -3.34
CA LYS A 93 9.05 -8.13 -2.31
C LYS A 93 9.68 -6.76 -2.08
N SER A 94 8.84 -5.80 -1.72
CA SER A 94 9.26 -4.45 -1.35
C SER A 94 8.59 -4.07 -0.05
N ASP A 95 9.37 -4.04 1.03
CA ASP A 95 8.94 -3.51 2.32
C ASP A 95 9.23 -2.01 2.39
N GLN A 96 8.20 -1.21 2.58
CA GLN A 96 8.30 0.24 2.56
C GLN A 96 7.64 0.87 3.77
N ILE A 97 8.26 1.94 4.26
CA ILE A 97 7.63 2.88 5.18
C ILE A 97 7.29 4.12 4.36
N ASN A 98 6.02 4.47 4.27
CA ASN A 98 5.58 5.66 3.53
C ASN A 98 5.06 6.72 4.48
N PHE A 99 5.24 7.97 4.06
CA PHE A 99 4.79 9.14 4.80
C PHE A 99 3.68 9.82 4.02
N GLY A 100 2.67 10.28 4.73
CA GLY A 100 1.48 10.82 4.12
C GLY A 100 0.80 11.89 4.97
N PHE A 101 -0.32 12.37 4.43
CA PHE A 101 -1.23 13.24 5.15
C PHE A 101 -2.66 12.74 4.98
N SER A 102 -3.50 13.08 5.95
CA SER A 102 -4.92 12.80 5.96
C SER A 102 -5.72 14.08 6.09
N LEU A 103 -6.84 14.16 5.40
CA LEU A 103 -7.86 15.18 5.58
C LEU A 103 -9.21 14.50 5.71
N GLY A 104 -10.07 14.97 6.59
CA GLY A 104 -11.38 14.36 6.71
C GLY A 104 -12.33 15.11 7.61
N ILE A 105 -13.50 14.51 7.75
CA ILE A 105 -14.61 15.03 8.55
C ILE A 105 -15.23 13.89 9.32
N GLN A 106 -15.58 14.14 10.57
CA GLN A 106 -16.38 13.22 11.38
C GLN A 106 -17.71 13.86 11.74
N TYR A 107 -18.77 13.08 11.73
CA TYR A 107 -20.10 13.49 12.17
C TYR A 107 -20.51 12.68 13.40
N LEU A 108 -20.86 13.38 14.48
CA LEU A 108 -21.27 12.82 15.76
C LEU A 108 -22.76 12.50 15.76
N LEU A 109 -23.08 11.21 15.75
CA LEU A 109 -24.42 10.64 15.88
C LEU A 109 -24.65 10.17 17.31
N LEU A 110 -25.80 10.55 17.87
CA LEU A 110 -26.27 10.10 19.19
C LEU A 110 -25.22 10.30 20.31
N LYS A 111 -24.37 11.33 20.17
CA LYS A 111 -23.26 11.69 21.08
C LYS A 111 -22.19 10.61 21.31
N LYS A 112 -22.28 9.45 20.66
CA LYS A 112 -21.35 8.32 20.87
C LYS A 112 -20.84 7.69 19.59
N PHE A 113 -21.62 7.70 18.52
CA PHE A 113 -21.22 7.16 17.22
C PHE A 113 -20.63 8.27 16.37
N LEU A 114 -19.57 7.96 15.64
CA LEU A 114 -18.89 8.87 14.74
C LEU A 114 -18.87 8.22 13.36
N VAL A 115 -19.50 8.87 12.38
CA VAL A 115 -19.33 8.52 10.97
C VAL A 115 -18.24 9.40 10.40
N SER A 116 -17.29 8.81 9.69
CA SER A 116 -16.11 9.51 9.19
C SER A 116 -15.94 9.29 7.70
N LEU A 117 -15.56 10.37 7.02
CA LEU A 117 -15.05 10.35 5.65
C LEU A 117 -13.64 10.91 5.69
N GLU A 118 -12.69 10.14 5.19
CA GLU A 118 -11.27 10.47 5.25
C GLU A 118 -10.61 10.27 3.89
N TYR A 119 -9.88 11.28 3.43
CA TYR A 119 -8.93 11.20 2.33
C TYR A 119 -7.53 11.04 2.90
N GLN A 120 -6.80 10.05 2.39
CA GLN A 120 -5.40 9.81 2.74
C GLN A 120 -4.55 9.82 1.48
N GLU A 121 -3.38 10.43 1.57
CA GLU A 121 -2.37 10.40 0.51
C GLU A 121 -1.02 10.01 1.09
N TYR A 122 -0.41 8.97 0.52
CA TYR A 122 0.91 8.47 0.87
C TYR A 122 1.89 8.75 -0.27
N LYS A 123 3.03 9.37 0.06
CA LYS A 123 4.15 9.51 -0.88
C LYS A 123 5.08 8.32 -0.71
N MET A 124 5.17 7.51 -1.75
CA MET A 124 6.04 6.35 -1.79
C MET A 124 7.33 6.73 -2.51
N LYS A 125 8.46 6.61 -1.80
CA LYS A 125 9.79 6.90 -2.35
C LYS A 125 10.57 5.61 -2.54
N ASN A 126 11.24 5.49 -3.68
CA ASN A 126 12.19 4.41 -3.96
C ASN A 126 11.60 3.00 -3.75
N ILE A 127 10.46 2.69 -4.38
CA ILE A 127 9.98 1.29 -4.45
C ILE A 127 11.09 0.44 -5.05
N ARG A 128 11.51 -0.58 -4.30
CA ARG A 128 12.58 -1.51 -4.69
C ARG A 128 12.10 -2.92 -4.40
N LEU A 129 11.82 -3.65 -5.48
CA LEU A 129 11.42 -5.03 -5.40
C LEU A 129 12.67 -5.90 -5.41
N LYS A 130 12.95 -6.53 -4.26
CA LYS A 130 14.12 -7.38 -4.04
C LYS A 130 13.71 -8.83 -3.89
N ASN A 131 14.61 -9.73 -4.26
CA ASN A 131 14.56 -11.15 -3.96
C ASN A 131 15.92 -11.55 -3.37
N SER A 132 15.94 -12.45 -2.40
CA SER A 132 17.20 -12.87 -1.73
C SER A 132 18.15 -13.62 -2.67
N ASP A 133 17.60 -14.30 -3.68
CA ASP A 133 18.33 -15.14 -4.62
C ASP A 133 18.86 -14.31 -5.81
N PHE A 134 18.37 -13.08 -5.97
CA PHE A 134 18.71 -12.18 -7.06
C PHE A 134 19.17 -10.81 -6.53
N ASN A 135 20.46 -10.50 -6.67
CA ASN A 135 21.06 -9.30 -6.11
C ASN A 135 20.83 -8.03 -6.96
N PHE A 136 19.60 -7.80 -7.45
CA PHE A 136 19.25 -6.61 -8.23
C PHE A 136 17.81 -6.16 -8.00
N ASP A 137 17.55 -4.86 -8.20
CA ASP A 137 16.21 -4.28 -8.09
C ASP A 137 15.50 -4.37 -9.45
N ILE A 138 14.45 -5.21 -9.60
CA ILE A 138 13.71 -5.32 -10.90
C ILE A 138 13.06 -3.99 -11.30
N PHE A 139 12.59 -3.24 -10.30
CA PHE A 139 12.00 -1.92 -10.51
C PHE A 139 12.67 -0.93 -9.58
N LYS A 140 13.23 0.13 -10.18
CA LYS A 140 13.67 1.34 -9.50
C LYS A 140 12.90 2.50 -10.08
N THR A 141 11.77 2.84 -9.46
CA THR A 141 10.95 3.96 -9.96
C THR A 141 11.68 5.27 -9.69
N ASN A 142 11.88 6.09 -10.73
CA ASN A 142 12.38 7.45 -10.59
C ASN A 142 11.26 8.34 -10.03
N ASN A 143 11.00 8.19 -8.73
CA ASN A 143 10.26 9.09 -7.84
C ASN A 143 9.02 9.78 -8.43
N THR A 144 7.83 9.25 -8.10
CA THR A 144 6.67 9.93 -7.49
C THR A 144 5.45 9.02 -7.57
N PHE A 145 5.49 7.86 -6.91
CA PHE A 145 4.26 7.09 -6.73
C PHE A 145 3.51 7.67 -5.53
N ALA A 146 2.22 7.97 -5.72
CA ALA A 146 1.36 8.45 -4.66
C ALA A 146 0.17 7.49 -4.55
N GLU A 147 -0.01 6.91 -3.38
CA GLU A 147 -1.20 6.12 -3.09
C GLU A 147 -2.25 7.04 -2.47
N ARG A 148 -3.48 6.96 -2.98
CA ARG A 148 -4.60 7.78 -2.52
C ARG A 148 -5.75 6.88 -2.11
N LYS A 149 -6.30 7.13 -0.93
CA LYS A 149 -7.40 6.35 -0.36
C LYS A 149 -8.53 7.26 0.08
N ILE A 150 -9.76 6.79 -0.14
CA ILE A 150 -10.97 7.39 0.42
C ILE A 150 -11.58 6.34 1.34
N ASN A 151 -11.59 6.65 2.63
CA ASN A 151 -12.07 5.74 3.67
C ASN A 151 -13.40 6.25 4.23
N LEU A 152 -14.36 5.34 4.34
CA LEU A 152 -15.61 5.54 5.09
C LEU A 152 -15.56 4.66 6.32
N GLY A 153 -15.72 5.26 7.50
CA GLY A 153 -15.58 4.54 8.77
C GLY A 153 -16.66 4.91 9.78
N ILE A 154 -17.04 3.94 10.61
CA ILE A 154 -17.92 4.13 11.77
C ILE A 154 -17.10 3.82 13.02
N SER A 155 -17.10 4.72 14.00
CA SER A 155 -16.40 4.54 15.27
C SER A 155 -17.31 4.86 16.45
N TYR A 156 -16.98 4.35 17.63
CA TYR A 156 -17.74 4.51 18.86
C TYR A 156 -16.84 5.03 19.99
N ILE A 157 -17.33 6.02 20.73
CA ILE A 157 -16.60 6.61 21.87
C ILE A 157 -16.86 5.75 23.11
N ILE A 158 -15.82 5.05 23.58
CA ILE A 158 -15.90 4.10 24.71
C ILE A 158 -15.89 4.82 26.07
N SER A 159 -15.09 5.88 26.24
CA SER A 159 -15.06 6.69 27.46
C SER A 159 -15.45 8.14 27.15
N GLY A 160 -16.30 8.70 28.00
CA GLY A 160 -17.07 9.93 27.77
C GLY A 160 -16.26 11.17 27.37
N ARG A 161 -17.00 12.10 26.76
CA ARG A 161 -16.63 13.50 26.59
C ARG A 161 -17.25 14.31 27.72
#